data_AF-A0A1G1G497-F1
#
_entry.id   AF-A0A1G1G497-F1
#
_cell.length_a   1.000
_cell.length_b   1.000
_cell.length_c   1.000
_cell.angle_alpha   90.00
_cell.angle_beta   90.00
_cell.angle_gamma   90.00
#
_symmetry.space_group_name_H-M   'P 1'
#
loop_
_entity.id
_entity.type
_entity.pdbx_description
1 polymer ?
#
loop_
_entity_poly.entity_id
_entity_poly.type
_entity_poly.pdbx_seq_one_letter_code
_entity_poly.pdbx_strand_id
1 'polypeptide(L)'
;MERTDTPKVKDWEWKWLYNILDASTGLDPYFLDPYYVANANLTWGAGMVEETNVLLGKGSHYRDWDWQLPFFRGFNYFYFLGKNNEAAQSLLEASRRPGANPLFASLAAKLMFKENKTEEAVLFLEEIVKTTEDNVLKKLYLVRLESLKAILALEQAVAVYKKRYGIAPVKIEALIQKGVLNELPKEPYGGKYYIDPQGAIKTTKESMLLPHRR
;
A
#
# COMPACT_ATOMS: atom_id res chain seq x y z
N MET A 1 19.68 -37.46 6.03
CA MET A 1 18.68 -37.73 7.08
C MET A 1 17.51 -36.81 6.84
N GLU A 2 16.51 -37.29 6.10
CA GLU A 2 15.22 -36.62 6.04
C GLU A 2 14.56 -36.75 7.43
N ARG A 3 14.13 -35.62 8.01
CA ARG A 3 13.32 -35.63 9.23
C ARG A 3 11.93 -36.16 8.86
N THR A 4 11.75 -37.47 8.92
CA THR A 4 10.43 -38.10 8.90
C THR A 4 9.74 -37.83 10.24
N ASP A 5 8.65 -37.08 10.17
CA ASP A 5 7.79 -36.59 11.27
C ASP A 5 8.36 -35.48 12.15
N THR A 6 8.17 -34.24 11.70
CA THR A 6 8.11 -33.10 12.65
C THR A 6 6.75 -33.17 13.33
N PRO A 7 6.66 -33.24 14.68
CA PRO A 7 5.37 -33.25 15.37
C PRO A 7 4.54 -32.04 14.94
N LYS A 8 3.30 -32.27 14.51
CA LYS A 8 2.39 -31.18 14.14
C LYS A 8 2.03 -30.40 15.39
N VAL A 9 2.41 -29.13 15.44
CA VAL A 9 2.03 -28.19 16.50
C VAL A 9 0.50 -28.12 16.58
N LYS A 10 -0.04 -28.22 17.79
CA LYS A 10 -1.49 -28.21 18.08
C LYS A 10 -1.99 -26.77 18.22
N ASP A 11 -3.25 -26.54 17.90
CA ASP A 11 -3.86 -25.19 17.95
C ASP A 11 -3.74 -24.51 19.33
N TRP A 12 -3.80 -25.29 20.42
CA TRP A 12 -3.64 -24.74 21.77
C TRP A 12 -2.21 -24.26 22.05
N GLU A 13 -1.20 -24.86 21.43
CA GLU A 13 0.20 -24.46 21.55
C GLU A 13 0.43 -23.10 20.88
N TRP A 14 -0.23 -22.87 19.73
CA TRP A 14 -0.22 -21.57 19.07
C TRP A 14 -0.92 -20.49 19.88
N LYS A 15 -2.09 -20.80 20.46
CA LYS A 15 -2.80 -19.88 21.36
C LYS A 15 -1.99 -19.58 22.62
N TRP A 16 -1.33 -20.58 23.19
CA TRP A 16 -0.43 -20.41 24.32
C TRP A 16 0.75 -19.49 23.97
N LEU A 17 1.39 -19.70 22.81
CA LEU A 17 2.46 -18.83 22.33
C LEU A 17 1.95 -17.39 22.16
N TYR A 18 0.82 -17.19 21.50
CA TYR A 18 0.21 -15.86 21.37
C TYR A 18 0.00 -15.17 22.73
N ASN A 19 -0.59 -15.89 23.70
CA ASN A 19 -0.86 -15.32 25.03
C ASN A 19 0.43 -14.92 25.76
N ILE A 20 1.51 -15.70 25.63
CA ILE A 20 2.80 -15.35 26.23
C ILE A 20 3.41 -14.12 25.58
N LEU A 21 3.35 -14.04 24.24
CA LEU A 21 3.87 -12.88 23.51
C LEU A 21 3.05 -11.62 23.84
N ASP A 22 1.73 -11.72 23.92
CA ASP A 22 0.89 -10.59 24.33
C ASP A 22 1.16 -10.15 25.76
N ALA A 23 1.27 -11.09 26.71
CA ALA A 23 1.65 -10.77 28.08
C ALA A 23 3.04 -10.11 28.16
N SER A 24 4.02 -10.60 27.41
CA SER A 24 5.37 -10.02 27.35
C SER A 24 5.34 -8.58 26.83
N THR A 25 4.56 -8.31 25.78
CA THR A 25 4.38 -6.94 25.24
C THR A 25 3.54 -6.05 26.14
N GLY A 26 2.79 -6.63 27.09
CA GLY A 26 2.11 -5.88 28.15
C GLY A 26 3.07 -5.42 29.24
N LEU A 27 4.12 -6.20 29.52
CA LEU A 27 5.16 -5.85 30.50
C LEU A 27 6.16 -4.84 29.95
N ASP A 28 6.64 -5.06 28.73
CA ASP A 28 7.51 -4.13 28.00
C ASP A 28 7.07 -4.00 26.54
N PRO A 29 6.24 -2.99 26.21
CA PRO A 29 5.80 -2.77 24.84
C PRO A 29 6.89 -2.21 23.93
N TYR A 30 8.04 -1.80 24.48
CA TYR A 30 9.20 -1.37 23.71
C TYR A 30 10.11 -2.54 23.35
N PHE A 31 9.93 -3.72 23.93
CA PHE A 31 10.72 -4.89 23.57
C PHE A 31 10.28 -5.45 22.20
N LEU A 32 11.20 -5.49 21.22
CA LEU A 32 10.87 -5.84 19.83
C LEU A 32 10.59 -7.34 19.64
N ASP A 33 11.36 -8.20 20.31
CA ASP A 33 11.41 -9.62 20.00
C ASP A 33 10.05 -10.32 20.03
N PRO A 34 9.14 -10.04 20.99
CA PRO A 34 7.83 -10.69 20.99
C PRO A 34 7.03 -10.43 19.72
N TYR A 35 7.11 -9.21 19.18
CA TYR A 35 6.43 -8.84 17.93
C TYR A 35 7.08 -9.53 16.72
N TYR A 36 8.41 -9.58 16.69
CA TYR A 36 9.14 -10.26 15.61
C TYR A 36 8.88 -11.77 15.62
N VAL A 37 8.91 -12.40 16.80
CA VAL A 37 8.61 -13.83 16.99
C VAL A 37 7.15 -14.12 16.64
N ALA A 38 6.20 -13.27 17.05
CA ALA A 38 4.81 -13.38 16.64
C ALA A 38 4.70 -13.35 15.11
N ASN A 39 5.29 -12.34 14.46
CA ASN A 39 5.25 -12.21 13.02
C ASN A 39 5.88 -13.40 12.29
N ALA A 40 7.01 -13.92 12.75
CA ALA A 40 7.70 -15.03 12.10
C ALA A 40 6.98 -16.38 12.27
N ASN A 41 6.31 -16.62 13.40
CA ASN A 41 5.75 -17.94 13.72
C ASN A 41 4.23 -18.00 13.58
N LEU A 42 3.50 -17.01 14.10
CA LEU A 42 2.04 -17.06 14.16
C LEU A 42 1.39 -16.82 12.80
N THR A 43 1.98 -15.98 11.94
CA THR A 43 1.45 -15.75 10.59
C THR A 43 1.64 -16.97 9.68
N TRP A 44 2.88 -17.49 9.60
CA TRP A 44 3.25 -18.58 8.70
C TRP A 44 2.87 -19.96 9.22
N GLY A 45 3.09 -20.22 10.51
CA GLY A 45 2.91 -21.54 11.12
C GLY A 45 1.48 -21.79 11.62
N ALA A 46 0.81 -20.76 12.14
CA ALA A 46 -0.50 -20.89 12.77
C ALA A 46 -1.66 -20.29 11.95
N GLY A 47 -1.38 -19.46 10.94
CA GLY A 47 -2.40 -18.70 10.22
C GLY A 47 -3.08 -17.61 11.07
N MET A 48 -2.54 -17.29 12.24
CA MET A 48 -3.05 -16.28 13.19
C MET A 48 -2.65 -14.86 12.78
N VAL A 49 -2.97 -14.50 11.53
CA VAL A 49 -2.49 -13.26 10.91
C VAL A 49 -3.14 -12.03 11.53
N GLU A 50 -4.44 -12.07 11.80
CA GLU A 50 -5.17 -10.94 12.38
C GLU A 50 -4.72 -10.70 13.83
N GLU A 51 -4.57 -11.76 14.63
CA GLU A 51 -4.07 -11.69 16.00
C GLU A 51 -2.65 -11.12 16.04
N THR A 52 -1.81 -11.54 15.09
CA THR A 52 -0.46 -10.98 14.94
C THR A 52 -0.51 -9.51 14.57
N ASN A 53 -1.40 -9.09 13.68
CA ASN A 53 -1.57 -7.68 13.32
C ASN A 53 -2.05 -6.81 14.49
N VAL A 54 -2.83 -7.37 15.43
CA VAL A 54 -3.19 -6.70 16.69
C VAL A 54 -1.94 -6.45 17.54
N LEU A 55 -1.07 -7.46 17.70
CA LEU A 55 0.20 -7.30 18.42
C LEU A 55 1.10 -6.27 17.74
N LEU A 56 1.28 -6.36 16.42
CA LEU A 56 2.09 -5.40 15.67
C LEU A 56 1.55 -3.98 15.81
N GLY A 57 0.22 -3.80 15.78
CA GLY A 57 -0.42 -2.50 16.03
C GLY A 57 -0.16 -1.98 17.44
N LYS A 58 -0.26 -2.84 18.47
CA LYS A 58 0.10 -2.50 19.86
C LYS A 58 1.54 -2.03 19.94
N GLY A 59 2.49 -2.76 19.36
CA GLY A 59 3.90 -2.37 19.36
C GLY A 59 4.17 -1.09 18.59
N SER A 60 3.54 -0.91 17.42
CA SER A 60 3.63 0.31 16.63
C SER A 60 3.21 1.57 17.41
N HIS A 61 2.23 1.45 18.32
CA HIS A 61 1.78 2.57 19.15
C HIS A 61 2.87 3.08 20.10
N TYR A 62 3.66 2.19 20.70
CA TYR A 62 4.71 2.55 21.64
C TYR A 62 6.04 2.85 20.95
N ARG A 63 6.40 2.04 19.94
CA ARG A 63 7.65 2.15 19.19
C ARG A 63 7.45 3.07 17.98
N ASP A 64 7.14 4.34 18.20
CA ASP A 64 6.78 5.31 17.14
C ASP A 64 7.88 5.53 16.07
N TRP A 65 9.14 5.25 16.40
CA TRP A 65 10.28 5.33 15.48
C TRP A 65 10.46 4.09 14.59
N ASP A 66 9.87 2.94 14.96
CA ASP A 66 10.21 1.65 14.38
C ASP A 66 9.39 1.33 13.13
N TRP A 67 9.94 1.54 11.93
CA TRP A 67 9.25 1.23 10.68
C TRP A 67 8.91 -0.25 10.49
N GLN A 68 9.55 -1.18 11.21
CA GLN A 68 9.41 -2.63 10.96
C GLN A 68 8.03 -3.15 11.33
N LEU A 69 7.48 -2.74 12.47
CA LEU A 69 6.17 -3.21 12.93
C LEU A 69 5.01 -2.84 11.99
N PRO A 70 4.84 -1.56 11.58
CA PRO A 70 3.82 -1.21 10.60
C PRO A 70 4.13 -1.79 9.21
N PHE A 71 5.40 -1.98 8.85
CA PHE A 71 5.76 -2.70 7.62
C PHE A 71 5.27 -4.15 7.64
N PHE A 72 5.54 -4.91 8.71
CA PHE A 72 5.07 -6.29 8.84
C PHE A 72 3.55 -6.37 8.81
N ARG A 73 2.87 -5.45 9.51
CA ARG A 73 1.42 -5.36 9.49
C ARG A 73 0.89 -5.09 8.08
N GLY A 74 1.52 -4.17 7.35
CA GLY A 74 1.18 -3.88 5.96
C GLY A 74 1.42 -5.06 5.02
N PHE A 75 2.55 -5.75 5.16
CA PHE A 75 2.85 -6.98 4.44
C PHE A 75 1.80 -8.06 4.72
N ASN A 76 1.41 -8.24 5.98
CA ASN A 76 0.44 -9.25 6.36
C ASN A 76 -0.94 -8.99 5.76
N TYR A 77 -1.41 -7.73 5.82
CA TYR A 77 -2.66 -7.34 5.16
C TYR A 77 -2.61 -7.57 3.64
N PHE A 78 -1.50 -7.24 2.99
CA PHE A 78 -1.35 -7.41 1.55
C PHE A 78 -1.25 -8.88 1.13
N TYR A 79 -0.33 -9.62 1.74
CA TYR A 79 0.09 -10.94 1.28
C TYR A 79 -0.85 -12.05 1.76
N PHE A 80 -1.24 -12.05 3.03
CA PHE A 80 -2.06 -13.12 3.60
C PHE A 80 -3.56 -12.82 3.52
N LEU A 81 -3.96 -11.56 3.68
CA LEU A 81 -5.38 -11.19 3.82
C LEU A 81 -5.98 -10.55 2.55
N GLY A 82 -5.16 -10.15 1.58
CA GLY A 82 -5.63 -9.44 0.38
C GLY A 82 -6.27 -8.07 0.68
N LYS A 83 -6.04 -7.52 1.87
CA LYS A 83 -6.62 -6.29 2.39
C LYS A 83 -5.76 -5.08 2.01
N ASN A 84 -5.88 -4.66 0.75
CA ASN A 84 -5.01 -3.61 0.18
C ASN A 84 -5.14 -2.24 0.88
N ASN A 85 -6.33 -1.91 1.39
CA ASN A 85 -6.55 -0.64 2.08
C ASN A 85 -5.78 -0.57 3.41
N GLU A 86 -5.91 -1.60 4.22
CA GLU A 86 -5.23 -1.74 5.50
C GLU A 86 -3.72 -1.90 5.32
N ALA A 87 -3.31 -2.59 4.25
CA ALA A 87 -1.92 -2.66 3.83
C ALA A 87 -1.36 -1.28 3.47
N ALA A 88 -2.09 -0.49 2.68
CA ALA A 88 -1.67 0.85 2.30
C ALA A 88 -1.52 1.77 3.51
N GLN A 89 -2.47 1.73 4.45
CA GLN A 89 -2.41 2.53 5.68
C GLN A 89 -1.20 2.16 6.54
N SER A 90 -0.93 0.87 6.71
CA SER A 90 0.20 0.40 7.51
C SER A 90 1.55 0.72 6.83
N LEU A 91 1.64 0.60 5.51
CA LEU A 91 2.85 0.98 4.75
C LEU A 91 3.07 2.49 4.75
N LEU A 92 2.00 3.28 4.73
CA LEU A 92 2.07 4.73 4.90
C LEU A 92 2.64 5.05 6.29
N GLU A 93 2.10 4.47 7.34
CA GLU A 93 2.63 4.61 8.70
C GLU A 93 4.13 4.26 8.75
N ALA A 94 4.52 3.12 8.16
CA ALA A 94 5.92 2.72 8.06
C ALA A 94 6.77 3.76 7.31
N SER A 95 6.27 4.32 6.21
CA SER A 95 7.01 5.27 5.36
C SER A 95 7.32 6.61 6.05
N ARG A 96 6.53 6.99 7.06
CA ARG A 96 6.75 8.22 7.83
C ARG A 96 7.80 8.07 8.93
N ARG A 97 8.25 6.85 9.22
CA ARG A 97 9.17 6.57 10.33
C ARG A 97 10.63 6.72 9.91
N PRO A 98 11.54 7.11 10.83
CA PRO A 98 12.96 7.28 10.53
C PRO A 98 13.60 6.00 9.94
N GLY A 99 14.41 6.15 8.89
CA GLY A 99 15.10 5.03 8.26
C GLY A 99 14.21 4.08 7.45
N ALA A 100 12.94 4.42 7.24
CA ALA A 100 12.02 3.65 6.42
C ALA A 100 12.51 3.53 4.98
N ASN A 101 12.22 2.37 4.36
CA ASN A 101 12.56 2.17 2.98
C ASN A 101 11.68 3.07 2.08
N PRO A 102 12.26 3.85 1.15
CA PRO A 102 11.50 4.73 0.25
C PRO A 102 10.42 4.02 -0.58
N LEU A 103 10.52 2.69 -0.74
CA LEU A 103 9.53 1.90 -1.48
C LEU A 103 8.16 1.84 -0.77
N PHE A 104 8.09 2.04 0.55
CA PHE A 104 6.85 1.88 1.31
C PHE A 104 5.77 2.87 0.88
N ALA A 105 6.12 4.15 0.71
CA ALA A 105 5.19 5.16 0.21
C ALA A 105 4.73 4.86 -1.22
N SER A 106 5.64 4.43 -2.09
CA SER A 106 5.27 4.07 -3.47
C SER A 106 4.30 2.89 -3.51
N LEU A 107 4.53 1.89 -2.64
CA LEU A 107 3.66 0.72 -2.55
C LEU A 107 2.29 1.09 -1.98
N ALA A 108 2.24 1.90 -0.91
CA ALA A 108 0.98 2.38 -0.33
C ALA A 108 0.13 3.13 -1.37
N ALA A 109 0.72 4.08 -2.11
CA ALA A 109 0.02 4.83 -3.15
C ALA A 109 -0.52 3.91 -4.27
N LYS A 110 0.24 2.89 -4.67
CA LYS A 110 -0.23 1.91 -5.65
C LYS A 110 -1.40 1.07 -5.13
N LEU A 111 -1.35 0.64 -3.88
CA LEU A 111 -2.43 -0.14 -3.29
C LEU A 111 -3.71 0.70 -3.20
N MET A 112 -3.62 1.96 -2.80
CA MET A 112 -4.75 2.90 -2.83
C MET A 112 -5.30 3.08 -4.25
N PHE A 113 -4.44 3.25 -5.25
CA PHE A 113 -4.86 3.34 -6.66
C PHE A 113 -5.61 2.07 -7.11
N LYS A 114 -5.12 0.88 -6.73
CA LYS A 114 -5.80 -0.39 -7.05
C LYS A 114 -7.19 -0.51 -6.43
N GLU A 115 -7.40 0.12 -5.28
CA GLU A 115 -8.69 0.18 -4.57
C GLU A 115 -9.57 1.35 -5.04
N ASN A 116 -9.25 1.98 -6.19
CA ASN A 116 -9.94 3.16 -6.73
C ASN A 116 -9.96 4.38 -5.79
N LYS A 117 -8.94 4.50 -4.93
CA LYS A 117 -8.74 5.63 -4.01
C LYS A 117 -7.65 6.56 -4.52
N THR A 118 -7.73 6.93 -5.79
CA THR A 118 -6.73 7.76 -6.48
C THR A 118 -6.54 9.11 -5.76
N GLU A 119 -7.62 9.74 -5.28
CA GLU A 119 -7.56 11.00 -4.54
C GLU A 119 -6.79 10.87 -3.21
N GLU A 120 -7.07 9.81 -2.41
CA GLU A 120 -6.32 9.53 -1.18
C GLU A 120 -4.84 9.30 -1.49
N ALA A 121 -4.53 8.55 -2.57
CA ALA A 121 -3.16 8.30 -3.02
C ALA A 121 -2.42 9.59 -3.40
N VAL A 122 -3.11 10.53 -4.06
CA VAL A 122 -2.56 11.86 -4.41
C VAL A 122 -2.26 12.66 -3.15
N LEU A 123 -3.24 12.84 -2.27
CA LEU A 123 -3.06 13.59 -1.01
C LEU A 123 -1.91 13.04 -0.18
N PHE A 124 -1.82 11.71 -0.11
CA PHE A 124 -0.76 11.01 0.57
C PHE A 124 0.63 11.32 -0.02
N LEU A 125 0.82 11.15 -1.32
CA LEU A 125 2.11 11.43 -1.94
C LEU A 125 2.48 12.92 -1.90
N GLU A 126 1.51 13.83 -1.92
CA GLU A 126 1.77 15.25 -1.71
C GLU A 126 2.42 15.52 -0.35
N GLU A 127 1.93 14.87 0.70
CA GLU A 127 2.51 14.97 2.03
C GLU A 127 3.94 14.42 2.07
N ILE A 128 4.15 13.22 1.52
CA ILE A 128 5.47 12.59 1.45
C ILE A 128 6.47 13.47 0.67
N VAL A 129 6.06 14.04 -0.46
CA VAL A 129 6.92 14.95 -1.24
C VAL A 129 7.28 16.21 -0.43
N LYS A 130 6.35 16.75 0.36
CA LYS A 130 6.58 17.94 1.19
C LYS A 130 7.60 17.66 2.30
N THR A 131 7.56 16.48 2.92
CA THR A 131 8.43 16.11 4.05
C THR A 131 9.74 15.43 3.64
N THR A 132 9.86 14.97 2.39
CA THR A 132 11.09 14.33 1.90
C THR A 132 12.20 15.35 1.65
N GLU A 133 13.33 15.22 2.36
CA GLU A 133 14.51 16.06 2.20
C GLU A 133 15.45 15.60 1.09
N ASP A 134 15.58 14.28 0.88
CA ASP A 134 16.42 13.71 -0.17
C ASP A 134 15.87 14.09 -1.56
N ASN A 135 16.63 14.89 -2.31
CA ASN A 135 16.20 15.40 -3.61
C ASN A 135 15.97 14.29 -4.67
N VAL A 136 16.69 13.18 -4.59
CA VAL A 136 16.52 12.04 -5.50
C VAL A 136 15.21 11.33 -5.21
N LEU A 137 14.92 11.05 -3.94
CA LEU A 137 13.65 10.46 -3.51
C LEU A 137 12.47 11.40 -3.75
N LYS A 138 12.63 12.69 -3.48
CA LYS A 138 11.61 13.70 -3.76
C LYS A 138 11.24 13.73 -5.23
N LYS A 139 12.24 13.73 -6.13
CA LYS A 139 12.00 13.64 -7.58
C LYS A 139 11.29 12.36 -7.96
N LEU A 140 11.67 11.24 -7.34
CA LEU A 140 11.04 9.94 -7.54
C LEU A 140 9.55 9.94 -7.14
N TYR A 141 9.19 10.57 -6.02
CA TYR A 141 7.81 10.70 -5.57
C TYR A 141 7.02 11.71 -6.40
N LEU A 142 7.64 12.82 -6.82
CA LEU A 142 7.01 13.82 -7.69
C LEU A 142 6.53 13.20 -9.00
N VAL A 143 7.34 12.38 -9.67
CA VAL A 143 6.91 11.73 -10.92
C VAL A 143 5.69 10.82 -10.71
N ARG A 144 5.62 10.11 -9.57
CA ARG A 144 4.46 9.29 -9.21
C ARG A 144 3.23 10.13 -8.91
N LEU A 145 3.42 11.21 -8.15
CA LEU A 145 2.38 12.15 -7.81
C LEU A 145 1.77 12.76 -9.08
N GLU A 146 2.59 13.22 -10.03
CA GLU A 146 2.12 13.75 -11.31
C GLU A 146 1.34 12.71 -12.11
N SER A 147 1.80 11.44 -12.11
CA SER A 147 1.08 10.37 -12.78
C SER A 147 -0.30 10.13 -12.14
N LEU A 148 -0.40 10.13 -10.81
CA LEU A 148 -1.67 9.92 -10.10
C LEU A 148 -2.61 11.14 -10.22
N LYS A 149 -2.07 12.37 -10.24
CA LYS A 149 -2.84 13.59 -10.52
C LYS A 149 -3.45 13.57 -11.92
N ALA A 150 -2.66 13.16 -12.92
CA ALA A 150 -3.15 13.00 -14.28
C ALA A 150 -4.27 11.95 -14.38
N ILE A 151 -4.11 10.81 -13.69
CA ILE A 151 -5.15 9.78 -13.60
C ILE A 151 -6.41 10.36 -12.92
N LEU A 152 -6.27 11.04 -11.79
CA LEU A 152 -7.39 11.65 -11.06
C LEU A 152 -8.15 12.67 -11.93
N ALA A 153 -7.43 13.51 -12.67
CA ALA A 153 -8.04 14.46 -13.60
C ALA A 153 -8.83 13.76 -14.71
N LEU A 154 -8.32 12.64 -15.22
CA LEU A 154 -9.02 11.81 -16.21
C LEU A 154 -10.25 11.12 -15.63
N GLU A 155 -10.17 10.59 -14.41
CA GLU A 155 -11.30 10.00 -13.70
C GLU A 155 -12.42 11.03 -13.49
N GLN A 156 -12.06 12.26 -13.08
CA GLN A 156 -12.99 13.38 -12.95
C GLN A 156 -13.60 13.76 -14.31
N ALA A 157 -12.81 13.81 -15.38
CA ALA A 157 -13.30 14.06 -16.73
C ALA A 157 -14.29 12.98 -17.20
N VAL A 158 -14.02 11.70 -16.91
CA VAL A 158 -14.96 10.60 -17.16
C VAL A 158 -16.27 10.79 -16.39
N ALA A 159 -16.20 11.19 -15.13
CA ALA A 159 -17.39 11.47 -14.33
C ALA A 159 -18.22 12.63 -14.93
N VAL A 160 -17.56 13.70 -15.37
CA VAL A 160 -18.22 14.83 -16.07
C VAL A 160 -18.84 14.37 -17.39
N TYR A 161 -18.14 13.56 -18.17
CA TYR A 161 -18.64 12.99 -19.43
C TYR A 161 -19.91 12.17 -19.17
N LYS A 162 -19.88 11.27 -18.18
CA LYS A 162 -21.02 10.42 -17.81
C LYS A 162 -22.22 11.27 -17.36
N LYS A 163 -21.97 12.32 -16.57
CA LYS A 163 -23.03 13.26 -16.14
C LYS A 163 -23.66 14.01 -17.31
N ARG A 164 -22.87 14.39 -18.33
CA ARG A 164 -23.33 15.17 -19.49
C ARG A 164 -24.05 14.33 -20.54
N TYR A 165 -23.59 13.11 -20.79
CA TYR A 165 -24.07 12.27 -21.91
C TYR A 165 -24.84 11.03 -21.48
N GLY A 166 -24.96 10.75 -20.18
CA GLY A 166 -25.66 9.58 -19.64
C GLY A 166 -24.91 8.25 -19.78
N ILE A 167 -23.81 8.22 -20.53
CA ILE A 167 -22.98 7.04 -20.78
C ILE A 167 -21.51 7.33 -20.45
N ALA A 168 -20.76 6.32 -20.00
CA ALA A 168 -19.32 6.44 -19.83
C ALA A 168 -18.60 6.39 -21.20
N PRO A 169 -17.47 7.10 -21.38
CA PRO A 169 -16.67 6.98 -22.58
C PRO A 169 -15.98 5.62 -22.64
N VAL A 170 -16.00 4.97 -23.81
CA VAL A 170 -15.31 3.69 -24.05
C VAL A 170 -13.82 3.91 -24.35
N LYS A 171 -13.49 5.05 -24.95
CA LYS A 171 -12.14 5.44 -25.35
C LYS A 171 -11.78 6.79 -24.75
N ILE A 172 -10.51 6.94 -24.37
CA ILE A 172 -10.05 8.16 -23.71
C ILE A 172 -10.11 9.38 -24.65
N GLU A 173 -9.97 9.18 -25.96
CA GLU A 173 -10.06 10.24 -26.97
C GLU A 173 -11.46 10.88 -27.03
N ALA A 174 -12.50 10.17 -26.59
CA ALA A 174 -13.85 10.71 -26.53
C ALA A 174 -13.95 11.92 -25.58
N LEU A 175 -13.09 11.99 -24.56
CA LEU A 175 -13.03 13.14 -23.65
C LEU A 175 -12.63 14.43 -24.40
N ILE A 176 -11.73 14.33 -25.38
CA ILE A 176 -11.33 15.49 -26.22
C ILE A 176 -12.39 15.75 -27.29
N GLN A 177 -12.82 14.72 -28.02
CA GLN A 177 -13.76 14.88 -29.14
C GLN A 177 -15.10 15.50 -28.72
N LYS A 178 -15.52 15.28 -27.47
CA LYS A 178 -16.73 15.86 -26.89
C LYS A 178 -16.48 17.14 -26.07
N GLY A 179 -15.26 17.66 -26.09
CA GLY A 179 -14.88 18.91 -25.41
C GLY A 179 -15.02 18.84 -23.89
N VAL A 180 -14.83 17.66 -23.29
CA VAL A 180 -14.72 17.52 -21.83
C VAL A 180 -13.30 17.88 -21.38
N LEU A 181 -12.30 17.57 -22.20
CA LEU A 181 -10.91 18.00 -22.05
C LEU A 181 -10.43 18.70 -23.32
N ASN A 182 -9.53 19.68 -23.16
CA ASN A 182 -8.86 20.31 -24.29
C ASN A 182 -7.75 19.40 -24.86
N GLU A 183 -6.99 18.76 -23.97
CA GLU A 183 -5.93 17.82 -24.29
C GLU A 183 -5.81 16.75 -23.19
N LEU A 184 -5.15 15.63 -23.49
CA LEU A 184 -4.85 14.63 -22.48
C LEU A 184 -3.63 15.08 -21.66
N PRO A 185 -3.63 14.86 -20.33
CA PRO A 185 -2.46 15.11 -19.52
C PRO A 185 -1.30 14.21 -19.99
N LYS A 186 -0.08 14.74 -19.91
CA LYS A 186 1.13 14.01 -20.27
C LYS A 186 1.39 12.89 -19.27
N GLU A 187 1.67 11.68 -19.76
CA GLU A 187 2.09 10.55 -18.93
C GLU A 187 3.59 10.71 -18.57
N PRO A 188 3.94 10.85 -17.27
CA PRO A 188 5.32 11.21 -16.87
C PRO A 188 6.40 10.16 -17.20
N TYR A 189 6.02 8.89 -17.37
CA TYR A 189 6.90 7.77 -17.72
C TYR A 189 6.93 7.48 -19.23
N GLY A 190 6.32 8.34 -20.06
CA GLY A 190 6.25 8.18 -21.51
C GLY A 190 5.25 7.12 -21.98
N GLY A 191 4.31 6.74 -21.10
CA GLY A 191 3.21 5.85 -21.41
C GLY A 191 2.05 6.53 -22.11
N LYS A 192 0.91 5.82 -22.15
CA LYS A 192 -0.38 6.33 -22.60
C LYS A 192 -1.45 5.95 -21.60
N TYR A 193 -2.37 6.88 -21.37
CA TYR A 193 -3.58 6.62 -20.62
C TYR A 193 -4.63 5.94 -21.49
N TYR A 194 -5.42 5.05 -20.90
CA TYR A 194 -6.54 4.39 -21.56
C TYR A 194 -7.63 4.07 -20.55
N ILE A 195 -8.82 3.74 -21.07
CA ILE A 195 -9.95 3.23 -20.28
C ILE A 195 -9.96 1.72 -20.47
N ASP A 196 -9.92 0.96 -19.38
CA ASP A 196 -10.01 -0.50 -19.43
C ASP A 196 -11.46 -0.98 -19.68
N PRO A 197 -11.69 -2.26 -19.96
CA PRO A 197 -13.05 -2.78 -20.18
C PRO A 197 -14.01 -2.59 -18.99
N GLN A 198 -13.48 -2.38 -17.79
CA GLN A 198 -14.24 -2.12 -16.57
C GLN A 198 -14.59 -0.62 -16.41
N GLY A 199 -14.07 0.24 -17.29
CA GLY A 199 -14.31 1.68 -17.27
C GLY A 199 -13.35 2.47 -16.39
N ALA A 200 -12.29 1.83 -15.87
CA ALA A 200 -11.28 2.48 -15.04
C ALA A 200 -10.16 3.10 -15.89
N ILE A 201 -9.63 4.23 -15.43
CA ILE A 201 -8.46 4.86 -16.05
C ILE A 201 -7.20 4.05 -15.69
N LYS A 202 -6.42 3.70 -16.71
CA LYS A 202 -5.15 2.97 -16.58
C LYS A 202 -4.04 3.64 -17.37
N THR A 203 -2.80 3.29 -17.08
CA THR A 203 -1.60 3.70 -17.83
C THR A 203 -0.84 2.47 -18.29
N THR A 204 -0.28 2.51 -19.51
CA THR A 204 0.64 1.46 -20.01
C THR A 204 1.93 1.34 -19.20
N LYS A 205 2.17 2.27 -18.27
CA LYS A 205 3.31 2.32 -17.36
C LYS A 205 2.91 2.08 -15.90
N GLU A 206 1.82 1.36 -15.61
CA GLU A 206 1.37 1.12 -14.23
C GLU A 206 2.45 0.47 -13.34
N SER A 207 3.32 -0.36 -13.91
CA SER A 207 4.44 -0.95 -13.19
C SER A 207 5.46 0.09 -12.67
N MET A 208 5.57 1.25 -13.33
CA MET A 208 6.46 2.35 -12.96
C MET A 208 5.97 3.13 -11.73
N LEU A 209 4.71 2.95 -11.35
CA LEU A 209 4.19 3.42 -10.06
C LEU A 209 4.87 2.68 -8.89
N LEU A 210 5.55 1.56 -9.14
CA LEU A 210 6.49 0.95 -8.21
C LEU A 210 7.95 1.26 -8.56
N PRO A 211 8.86 1.22 -7.58
CA PRO A 211 10.29 1.10 -7.87
C PRO A 211 10.56 -0.17 -8.70
N HIS A 212 11.39 -0.04 -9.72
CA HIS A 212 11.97 -1.21 -10.37
C HIS A 212 12.94 -1.89 -9.40
N ARG A 213 12.83 -3.23 -9.25
CA ARG A 213 14.00 -4.00 -8.83
C ARG A 213 15.05 -3.80 -9.93
N ARG A 214 16.20 -3.24 -9.55
CA ARG A 214 17.40 -3.38 -10.36
C ARG A 214 17.79 -4.85 -10.41
#